data_AF-A0A9E0QY63-F1
#
_entry.id   AF-A0A9E0QY63-F1
#
_cell.length_a   1.000
_cell.length_b   1.000
_cell.length_c   1.000
_cell.angle_alpha   90.00
_cell.angle_beta   90.00
_cell.angle_gamma   90.00
#
_symmetry.space_group_name_H-M   'P 1'
#
loop_
_entity.id
_entity.type
_entity.pdbx_description
1 polymer ?
#
loop_
_entity_poly.entity_id
_entity_poly.type
_entity_poly.pdbx_seq_one_letter_code
_entity_poly.pdbx_strand_id
1 'polypeptide(L)'
;MSNLQLEIKQMIIETLDLEDISPGEIIDDEPLFVDGLGLDSIDALEIGLALQKRYGIKLKADSEDTREHFSSVNALATLIESQRVS
;
A
#
# COMPACT_ATOMS: atom_id res chain seq x y z
N MET A 1 -14.48 5.18 1.72
CA MET A 1 -13.53 4.72 2.74
C MET A 1 -14.12 3.60 3.58
N SER A 2 -13.72 2.37 3.27
CA SER A 2 -13.78 1.24 4.20
C SER A 2 -12.75 1.45 5.32
N ASN A 3 -12.95 0.77 6.46
CA ASN A 3 -12.01 0.83 7.59
C ASN A 3 -10.61 0.36 7.18
N LEU A 4 -10.54 -0.64 6.30
CA LEU A 4 -9.29 -1.17 5.76
C LEU A 4 -8.53 -0.17 4.88
N GLN A 5 -9.22 0.58 4.00
CA GLN A 5 -8.56 1.61 3.20
C GLN A 5 -7.92 2.68 4.08
N LEU A 6 -8.61 3.10 5.16
CA LEU A 6 -8.07 4.06 6.12
C LEU A 6 -6.84 3.50 6.84
N GLU A 7 -6.89 2.25 7.28
CA GLU A 7 -5.77 1.56 7.92
C GLU A 7 -4.54 1.46 6.99
N ILE A 8 -4.76 1.15 5.70
CA ILE A 8 -3.69 1.08 4.69
C ILE A 8 -3.05 2.46 4.49
N LYS A 9 -3.86 3.51 4.37
CA LYS A 9 -3.35 4.87 4.19
C LYS A 9 -2.53 5.35 5.38
N GLN A 10 -3.01 5.08 6.59
CA GLN A 10 -2.25 5.37 7.82
C GLN A 10 -0.95 4.59 7.86
N MET A 11 -0.97 3.30 7.51
CA MET A 11 0.23 2.49 7.41
C MET A 11 1.23 3.07 6.41
N ILE A 12 0.79 3.52 5.22
CA ILE A 12 1.67 4.13 4.22
C ILE A 12 2.34 5.38 4.79
N ILE A 13 1.56 6.29 5.38
CA ILE A 13 2.06 7.53 6.00
C ILE A 13 3.07 7.24 7.10
N GLU A 14 2.75 6.30 8.00
CA GLU A 14 3.64 5.91 9.11
C GLU A 14 4.92 5.19 8.63
N THR A 15 4.83 4.42 7.56
CA THR A 15 5.96 3.63 7.05
C THR A 15 6.96 4.52 6.32
N LEU A 16 6.45 5.49 5.56
CA LEU A 16 7.24 6.37 4.70
C LEU A 16 7.50 7.75 5.32
N ASP A 17 7.12 7.94 6.59
CA ASP A 17 7.30 9.19 7.34
C ASP A 17 6.74 10.43 6.61
N LEU A 18 5.54 10.28 6.04
CA LEU A 18 4.87 11.35 5.26
C LEU A 18 4.18 12.35 6.20
N GLU A 19 4.96 13.12 6.95
CA GLU A 19 4.48 14.03 8.00
C GLU A 19 3.47 15.08 7.51
N ASP A 20 3.56 15.50 6.25
CA ASP A 20 2.71 16.52 5.62
C ASP A 20 1.49 15.95 4.88
N ILE A 21 1.29 14.63 4.88
CA ILE A 21 0.20 13.97 4.14
C ILE A 21 -0.80 13.35 5.10
N SER A 22 -2.07 13.73 4.96
CA SER A 22 -3.16 13.11 5.69
C SER A 22 -3.76 11.93 4.92
N PRO A 23 -4.38 10.94 5.59
CA PRO A 23 -5.08 9.85 4.91
C PRO A 23 -6.21 10.33 3.97
N GLY A 24 -6.72 11.55 4.16
CA GLY A 24 -7.74 12.13 3.28
C GLY A 24 -7.20 12.57 1.92
N GLU A 25 -5.90 12.83 1.82
CA GLU A 25 -5.23 13.31 0.60
C GLU A 25 -4.78 12.18 -0.32
N ILE A 26 -4.66 10.96 0.21
CA ILE A 26 -4.36 9.78 -0.60
C ILE A 26 -5.65 9.33 -1.27
N ILE A 27 -5.71 9.33 -2.61
CA ILE A 27 -6.88 8.90 -3.37
C ILE A 27 -6.88 7.37 -3.54
N ASP A 28 -8.05 6.74 -3.36
CA ASP A 28 -8.15 5.27 -3.27
C ASP A 28 -7.75 4.54 -4.58
N ASP A 29 -8.03 5.17 -5.72
CA ASP A 29 -7.87 4.62 -7.08
C ASP A 29 -6.67 5.22 -7.84
N GLU A 30 -5.94 6.17 -7.24
CA GLU A 30 -4.80 6.79 -7.91
C GLU A 30 -3.51 5.96 -7.78
N PRO A 31 -2.60 6.11 -8.76
CA PRO A 31 -1.28 5.52 -8.68
C PRO A 31 -0.55 5.91 -7.38
N LEU A 32 -0.11 4.94 -6.58
CA LEU A 32 0.74 5.25 -5.42
C LEU A 32 2.17 5.66 -5.86
N PHE A 33 2.65 5.09 -6.96
CA PHE A 33 4.00 5.28 -7.45
C PHE A 33 4.04 6.23 -8.65
N VAL A 34 5.17 6.90 -8.83
CA VAL A 34 5.47 7.79 -9.98
C VAL A 34 4.53 8.99 -10.09
N ASP A 35 3.29 8.80 -10.55
CA ASP A 35 2.39 9.88 -10.96
C ASP A 35 1.39 10.33 -9.88
N GLY A 36 1.18 9.57 -8.79
CA GLY A 36 0.33 10.02 -7.67
C GLY A 36 1.13 10.47 -6.46
N LEU A 37 1.32 9.59 -5.46
CA LEU A 37 2.10 9.94 -4.25
C LEU A 37 3.60 10.16 -4.52
N GLY A 38 4.07 9.93 -5.74
CA GLY A 38 5.47 10.14 -6.13
C GLY A 38 6.44 9.12 -5.51
N LEU A 39 5.93 7.99 -5.02
CA LEU A 39 6.75 6.96 -4.38
C LEU A 39 7.70 6.29 -5.36
N ASP A 40 8.85 5.88 -4.83
CA ASP A 40 9.89 5.17 -5.58
C ASP A 40 9.93 3.66 -5.27
N SER A 41 10.91 2.96 -5.85
CA SER A 41 11.06 1.52 -5.65
C SER A 41 11.50 1.12 -4.23
N ILE A 42 12.14 2.02 -3.49
CA ILE A 42 12.55 1.79 -2.10
C ILE A 42 11.33 1.84 -1.20
N ASP A 43 10.47 2.84 -1.40
CA ASP A 43 9.20 2.97 -0.67
C ASP A 43 8.31 1.72 -0.84
N ALA A 44 8.27 1.16 -2.05
CA ALA A 44 7.55 -0.08 -2.34
C ALA A 44 8.03 -1.25 -1.46
N LEU A 45 9.35 -1.35 -1.23
CA LEU A 45 9.94 -2.38 -0.39
C LEU A 45 9.57 -2.20 1.08
N GLU A 46 9.56 -0.95 1.56
CA GLU A 46 9.17 -0.64 2.93
C GLU A 46 7.70 -0.95 3.19
N ILE A 47 6.80 -0.56 2.26
CA ILE A 47 5.38 -0.93 2.34
C ILE A 47 5.23 -2.46 2.28
N GLY A 48 5.95 -3.14 1.40
CA GLY A 48 5.93 -4.61 1.31
C GLY A 48 6.35 -5.30 2.62
N LEU A 49 7.37 -4.76 3.29
CA LEU A 49 7.79 -5.24 4.61
C LEU A 49 6.76 -4.93 5.70
N ALA A 50 6.12 -3.75 5.65
CA ALA A 50 5.05 -3.38 6.56
C ALA A 50 3.83 -4.32 6.42
N LEU A 51 3.45 -4.65 5.19
CA LEU A 51 2.39 -5.62 4.88
C LEU A 51 2.72 -7.01 5.41
N GLN A 52 3.97 -7.45 5.25
CA GLN A 52 4.43 -8.72 5.82
C GLN A 52 4.33 -8.75 7.34
N LYS A 53 4.72 -7.66 8.02
CA LYS A 53 4.70 -7.56 9.48
C LYS A 53 3.28 -7.45 10.04
N ARG A 54 2.41 -6.66 9.42
CA ARG A 54 1.04 -6.39 9.90
C ARG A 54 0.04 -7.48 9.52
N TYR A 55 0.14 -7.99 8.29
CA TYR A 55 -0.84 -8.91 7.72
C TYR A 55 -0.29 -10.30 7.38
N GLY A 56 1.02 -10.53 7.55
CA GLY A 56 1.65 -11.81 7.18
C GLY A 56 1.82 -12.01 5.67
N ILE A 57 1.54 -10.98 4.86
CA ILE A 57 1.53 -11.07 3.39
C ILE A 57 2.95 -10.95 2.86
N LYS A 58 3.41 -11.98 2.13
CA LYS A 58 4.72 -11.96 1.48
C LYS A 58 4.57 -11.59 0.01
N LEU A 59 4.97 -10.38 -0.33
CA LEU A 59 5.11 -9.93 -1.71
C LEU A 59 6.47 -10.32 -2.25
N LYS A 60 6.52 -10.88 -3.46
CA LYS A 60 7.77 -11.14 -4.16
C LYS A 60 8.17 -9.86 -4.89
N ALA A 61 9.29 -9.24 -4.53
CA ALA A 61 9.69 -7.95 -5.09
C ALA A 61 9.86 -7.92 -6.64
N ASP A 62 9.93 -9.09 -7.28
CA ASP A 62 10.32 -9.24 -8.69
C ASP A 62 9.24 -9.88 -9.59
N SER A 63 7.98 -9.95 -9.12
CA SER A 63 6.85 -10.41 -9.97
C SER A 63 6.07 -9.22 -10.53
N GLU A 64 5.65 -9.31 -11.79
CA GLU A 64 4.71 -8.36 -12.40
C GLU A 64 3.43 -8.19 -11.54
N ASP A 65 2.94 -9.28 -10.94
CA ASP A 65 1.83 -9.28 -9.99
C ASP A 65 2.02 -8.28 -8.83
N THR A 66 3.26 -8.11 -8.37
CA THR A 66 3.56 -7.21 -7.25
C THR A 66 3.34 -5.76 -7.66
N ARG A 67 3.67 -5.37 -8.90
CA ARG A 67 3.40 -4.02 -9.41
C ARG A 67 1.90 -3.74 -9.47
N GLU A 68 1.08 -4.71 -9.84
CA GLU A 68 -0.37 -4.55 -9.86
C GLU A 68 -0.95 -4.35 -8.45
N HIS A 69 -0.47 -5.13 -7.47
CA HIS A 69 -0.89 -4.98 -6.09
C HIS A 69 -0.50 -3.64 -5.46
N PHE A 70 0.61 -3.05 -5.91
CA PHE A 70 1.10 -1.75 -5.47
C PHE A 70 0.53 -0.56 -6.27
N SER A 71 -0.35 -0.80 -7.23
CA SER A 71 -0.87 0.27 -8.09
C SER A 71 -1.63 1.34 -7.32
N SER A 72 -2.51 0.98 -6.38
CA SER A 72 -3.41 1.88 -5.68
C SER A 72 -3.74 1.38 -4.27
N VAL A 73 -4.35 2.22 -3.44
CA VAL A 73 -4.86 1.78 -2.12
C VAL A 73 -5.91 0.67 -2.29
N ASN A 74 -6.74 0.76 -3.32
CA ASN A 74 -7.73 -0.28 -3.63
C ASN A 74 -7.09 -1.63 -4.01
N ALA A 75 -5.97 -1.61 -4.75
CA ALA A 75 -5.23 -2.83 -5.06
C ALA A 75 -4.64 -3.47 -3.79
N LEU A 76 -4.08 -2.65 -2.89
CA LEU A 76 -3.58 -3.12 -1.59
C LEU A 76 -4.70 -3.68 -0.71
N ALA A 77 -5.86 -3.00 -0.66
CA ALA A 77 -7.02 -3.46 0.10
C ALA A 77 -7.52 -4.81 -0.43
N THR A 78 -7.63 -4.95 -1.75
CA THR A 78 -8.02 -6.20 -2.41
C THR A 78 -7.06 -7.34 -2.08
N LEU A 79 -5.75 -7.07 -2.10
CA LEU A 79 -4.73 -8.03 -1.71
C LEU A 79 -4.92 -8.48 -0.25
N ILE A 80 -5.06 -7.53 0.68
CA ILE A 80 -5.21 -7.83 2.11
C ILE A 80 -6.49 -8.62 2.36
N GLU A 81 -7.60 -8.22 1.73
CA GLU A 81 -8.87 -8.95 1.83
C GLU A 81 -8.72 -10.38 1.33
N SER A 82 -8.10 -10.59 0.17
CA SER A 82 -7.89 -11.94 -0.40
C SER A 82 -7.13 -12.88 0.54
N GLN A 83 -6.20 -12.35 1.34
CA GLN A 83 -5.39 -13.11 2.29
C GLN A 83 -6.09 -13.30 3.65
N ARG A 84 -6.99 -12.38 4.04
CA ARG A 84 -7.79 -12.47 5.28
C ARG A 84 -8.89 -13.54 5.24
N VAL A 85 -9.36 -13.93 4.06
CA VAL A 85 -10.42 -14.95 3.89
C VAL A 85 -9.87 -16.39 3.81
N SER A 86 -8.56 -16.61 4.00
CA SER A 86 -7.92 -17.93 3.95
C SER A 86 -7.65 -18.53 5.33
#